data_AF-A0A428NJL2-F1
#
_entry.id   AF-A0A428NJL2-F1
#
_cell.length_a   1.000
_cell.length_b   1.000
_cell.length_c   1.000
_cell.angle_alpha   90.00
_cell.angle_beta   90.00
_cell.angle_gamma   90.00
#
_symmetry.space_group_name_H-M   'P 1'
#
loop_
_entity.id
_entity.type
_entity.pdbx_description
1 polymer ?
#
loop_
_entity_poly.entity_id
_entity_poly.type
_entity_poly.pdbx_seq_one_letter_code
_entity_poly.pdbx_strand_id
1 'polypeptide(L)'
;MIILCSPPVLRRITCGLMGTTNMAKKEGGWKIWVGWMFPLFVELLGNIINTAIIINSEGYEHLAFRIVFTLYSSRPRIKLWLFSLLRFWKYDGEYVFADSYIGTAIAEVVLHVVMASFVGITWQRFPNEPIREWMKPLTTYIQVVPAILFLEVALVVPIWRRSRHPSWFSTSFWDVIIGSLFFATVYAALWAYWAHFLELPGSLWCPPELTVQTVVWVIFSVLSAISSL
;
A
#
# COMPACT_ATOMS: atom_id res chain seq x y z
N MET A 1 18.88 -3.61 2.98
CA MET A 1 17.65 -3.17 3.67
C MET A 1 17.94 -2.39 4.95
N ILE A 2 18.89 -2.80 5.81
CA ILE A 2 19.25 -2.10 7.08
C ILE A 2 19.79 -0.66 6.88
N ILE A 3 20.46 -0.38 5.75
CA ILE A 3 21.07 0.94 5.47
C ILE A 3 20.01 2.03 5.19
N LEU A 4 18.89 1.66 4.58
CA LEU A 4 17.73 2.56 4.38
C LEU A 4 17.06 2.94 5.70
N CYS A 5 17.41 2.30 6.81
CA CYS A 5 16.68 2.42 8.08
C CYS A 5 17.38 3.26 9.15
N SER A 6 18.53 3.87 8.86
CA SER A 6 19.16 4.78 9.83
C SER A 6 18.59 6.19 9.70
N PRO A 7 18.17 6.86 10.80
CA PRO A 7 17.66 8.23 10.76
C PRO A 7 18.49 9.24 9.94
N PRO A 8 19.85 9.23 9.96
CA PRO A 8 20.63 10.12 9.11
C PRO A 8 20.58 9.75 7.62
N VAL A 9 20.50 8.47 7.26
CA VAL A 9 20.34 8.04 5.85
C VAL A 9 18.93 8.34 5.37
N LEU A 10 17.91 8.06 6.18
CA LEU A 10 16.52 8.41 5.91
C LEU A 10 16.38 9.93 5.70
N ARG A 11 17.00 10.74 6.56
CA ARG A 11 17.04 12.21 6.41
C ARG A 11 17.73 12.64 5.13
N ARG A 12 18.80 11.98 4.70
CA ARG A 12 19.50 12.30 3.45
C ARG A 12 18.69 11.92 2.22
N ILE A 13 18.14 10.70 2.19
CA ILE A 13 17.34 10.17 1.08
C ILE A 13 16.03 10.94 0.94
N THR A 14 15.41 11.28 2.07
CA THR A 14 14.16 12.02 2.09
C THR A 14 14.38 13.55 2.13
N CYS A 15 15.61 14.05 2.02
CA CYS A 15 15.92 15.48 2.13
C CYS A 15 15.33 16.17 3.39
N GLY A 16 15.22 15.45 4.51
CA GLY A 16 14.64 15.94 5.76
C GLY A 16 13.14 15.67 5.95
N LEU A 17 12.49 14.95 5.02
CA LEU A 17 11.07 14.54 5.11
C LEU A 17 10.80 13.65 6.33
N MET A 18 11.64 12.66 6.58
CA MET A 18 11.49 11.73 7.70
C MET A 18 12.72 11.87 8.60
N GLY A 19 12.57 12.57 9.72
CA GLY A 19 13.67 12.87 10.64
C GLY A 19 13.81 14.36 10.97
N THR A 20 12.71 15.04 11.31
CA THR A 20 12.79 16.32 12.01
C THR A 20 13.54 16.09 13.33
N THR A 21 14.60 16.85 13.53
CA THR A 21 15.50 16.77 14.70
C THR A 21 14.79 16.96 16.03
N ASN A 22 13.55 17.45 16.06
CA ASN A 22 12.76 17.61 17.29
C ASN A 22 11.97 16.34 17.68
N MET A 23 11.52 15.51 16.73
CA MET A 23 10.86 14.23 17.04
C MET A 23 11.88 13.16 17.46
N ALA A 24 13.00 13.07 16.74
CA ALA A 24 14.07 12.11 17.08
C ALA A 24 14.76 12.42 18.43
N LYS A 25 14.74 13.69 18.86
CA LYS A 25 15.43 14.17 20.07
C LYS A 25 14.55 14.16 21.32
N LYS A 26 13.22 14.04 21.19
CA LYS A 26 12.28 14.10 22.32
C LYS A 26 11.62 12.74 22.65
N GLU A 27 11.49 11.82 21.69
CA GLU A 27 10.75 10.55 21.89
C GLU A 27 11.45 9.29 21.34
N GLY A 28 12.71 9.42 20.89
CA GLY A 28 13.50 8.30 20.36
C GLY A 28 13.02 7.83 18.99
N GLY A 29 13.93 7.30 18.16
CA GLY A 29 13.59 6.81 16.81
C GLY A 29 12.47 5.76 16.76
N TRP A 30 12.05 5.21 17.90
CA TRP A 30 10.98 4.24 18.09
C TRP A 30 9.65 4.65 17.42
N LYS A 31 9.20 5.91 17.55
CA LYS A 31 7.93 6.34 16.92
C LYS A 31 7.97 6.27 15.39
N ILE A 32 9.13 6.54 14.78
CA ILE A 32 9.30 6.41 13.32
C ILE A 32 9.24 4.94 12.91
N TRP A 33 9.81 4.04 13.71
CA TRP A 33 9.76 2.61 13.45
C TRP A 33 8.35 2.03 13.59
N VAL A 34 7.65 2.34 14.68
CA VAL A 34 6.28 1.86 14.92
C VAL A 34 5.31 2.39 13.88
N GLY A 35 5.44 3.65 13.46
CA GLY A 35 4.47 4.33 12.59
C GLY A 35 4.32 3.78 11.16
N TRP A 36 5.23 2.91 10.69
CA TRP A 36 5.04 2.21 9.40
C TRP A 36 5.32 0.71 9.46
N MET A 37 6.22 0.23 10.33
CA MET A 37 6.51 -1.21 10.40
C MET A 37 5.36 -2.00 11.00
N PHE A 38 4.71 -1.47 12.04
CA PHE A 38 3.60 -2.17 12.67
C PHE A 38 2.37 -2.25 11.74
N PRO A 39 1.93 -1.15 11.11
CA PRO A 39 0.90 -1.21 10.06
C PRO A 39 1.24 -2.17 8.92
N LEU A 40 2.50 -2.19 8.47
CA LEU A 40 3.00 -3.12 7.45
C LEU A 40 2.89 -4.58 7.91
N PHE A 41 3.33 -4.88 9.13
CA PHE A 41 3.28 -6.22 9.71
C PHE A 41 1.84 -6.73 9.81
N VAL A 42 0.91 -5.89 10.28
CA VAL A 42 -0.52 -6.22 10.36
C VAL A 42 -1.08 -6.59 8.98
N GLU A 43 -0.78 -5.82 7.93
CA GLU A 43 -1.25 -6.15 6.57
C GLU A 43 -0.66 -7.47 6.04
N LEU A 44 0.64 -7.70 6.25
CA LEU A 44 1.29 -8.94 5.88
C LEU A 44 0.67 -10.14 6.61
N LEU A 45 0.33 -9.98 7.89
CA LEU A 45 -0.33 -11.01 8.69
C LEU A 45 -1.75 -11.30 8.17
N GLY A 46 -2.51 -10.28 7.80
CA GLY A 46 -3.82 -10.46 7.15
C GLY A 46 -3.72 -11.22 5.81
N ASN A 47 -2.67 -10.96 5.02
CA ASN A 47 -2.40 -11.73 3.80
C ASN A 47 -2.03 -13.19 4.11
N ILE A 48 -1.21 -13.45 5.14
CA ILE A 48 -0.83 -14.80 5.57
C ILE A 48 -2.07 -15.58 6.01
N ILE A 49 -2.95 -14.99 6.82
CA ILE A 49 -4.17 -15.65 7.31
C ILE A 49 -5.09 -16.00 6.15
N ASN A 50 -5.34 -15.06 5.23
CA ASN A 50 -6.16 -15.36 4.05
C ASN A 50 -5.55 -16.45 3.17
N THR A 51 -4.22 -16.42 3.00
CA THR A 51 -3.52 -17.49 2.28
C THR A 51 -3.74 -18.84 2.96
N ALA A 52 -3.60 -18.90 4.29
CA ALA A 52 -3.79 -20.10 5.08
C ALA A 52 -5.24 -20.63 4.99
N ILE A 53 -6.25 -19.75 5.00
CA ILE A 53 -7.65 -20.15 4.81
C ILE A 53 -7.82 -20.87 3.46
N ILE A 54 -7.25 -20.31 2.39
CA ILE A 54 -7.42 -20.86 1.04
C ILE A 54 -6.74 -22.21 0.89
N ILE A 55 -5.47 -22.34 1.26
CA ILE A 55 -4.73 -23.59 1.05
C ILE A 55 -5.27 -24.75 1.90
N ASN A 56 -6.02 -24.46 2.96
CA ASN A 56 -6.68 -25.45 3.81
C ASN A 56 -8.14 -25.69 3.43
N SER A 57 -8.67 -25.00 2.42
CA SER A 57 -10.03 -25.20 1.93
C SER A 57 -10.07 -26.39 0.96
N GLU A 58 -11.17 -27.14 0.99
CA GLU A 58 -11.36 -28.32 0.13
C GLU A 58 -11.23 -27.96 -1.35
N GLY A 59 -10.35 -28.68 -2.07
CA GLY A 59 -10.09 -28.48 -3.49
C GLY A 59 -9.01 -27.46 -3.83
N TYR A 60 -8.43 -26.78 -2.83
CA TYR A 60 -7.40 -25.74 -3.00
C TYR A 60 -6.03 -26.16 -2.42
N GLU A 61 -5.88 -27.39 -1.94
CA GLU A 61 -4.70 -27.89 -1.21
C GLU A 61 -3.46 -28.03 -2.11
N HIS A 62 -3.67 -28.16 -3.41
CA HIS A 62 -2.62 -28.26 -4.43
C HIS A 62 -1.95 -26.91 -4.72
N LEU A 63 -2.53 -25.80 -4.25
CA LEU A 63 -1.98 -24.47 -4.51
C LEU A 63 -0.79 -24.17 -3.61
N ALA A 64 0.28 -23.70 -4.22
CA ALA A 64 1.44 -23.26 -3.46
C ALA A 64 1.11 -22.00 -2.65
N PHE A 65 1.35 -22.05 -1.33
CA PHE A 65 1.18 -20.92 -0.41
C PHE A 65 1.76 -19.60 -0.96
N ARG A 66 2.95 -19.67 -1.56
CA ARG A 66 3.66 -18.50 -2.12
C ARG A 66 2.86 -17.79 -3.22
N ILE A 67 2.17 -18.56 -4.06
CA ILE A 67 1.38 -18.05 -5.19
C ILE A 67 0.10 -17.38 -4.65
N VAL A 68 -0.58 -18.03 -3.71
CA VAL A 68 -1.79 -17.49 -3.10
C VAL A 68 -1.47 -16.23 -2.27
N PHE A 69 -0.38 -16.25 -1.49
CA PHE A 69 0.09 -15.08 -0.76
C PHE A 69 0.42 -13.91 -1.69
N THR A 70 1.09 -14.19 -2.82
CA THR A 70 1.38 -13.20 -3.86
C THR A 70 0.10 -12.56 -4.39
N LEU A 71 -0.88 -13.38 -4.76
CA LEU A 71 -2.17 -12.90 -5.23
C LEU A 71 -2.79 -11.97 -4.18
N TYR A 72 -2.81 -12.36 -2.91
CA TYR A 72 -3.43 -11.58 -1.83
C TYR A 72 -2.63 -10.32 -1.45
N SER A 73 -1.33 -10.27 -1.72
CA SER A 73 -0.52 -9.06 -1.56
C SER A 73 -0.90 -7.95 -2.56
N SER A 74 -1.45 -8.34 -3.72
CA SER A 74 -1.90 -7.41 -4.78
C SER A 74 -3.26 -6.77 -4.51
N ARG A 75 -3.87 -7.03 -3.34
CA ARG A 75 -5.22 -6.53 -3.04
C ARG A 75 -5.24 -5.01 -2.89
N PRO A 76 -6.24 -4.33 -3.47
CA PRO A 76 -6.42 -2.89 -3.31
C PRO A 76 -6.74 -2.55 -1.85
N ARG A 77 -6.03 -1.57 -1.28
CA ARG A 77 -6.16 -1.17 0.13
C ARG A 77 -6.43 0.33 0.26
N ILE A 78 -7.67 0.77 0.45
CA ILE A 78 -8.12 2.18 0.32
C ILE A 78 -7.56 3.17 1.36
N LYS A 79 -6.86 2.68 2.39
CA LYS A 79 -6.46 3.48 3.56
C LYS A 79 -5.55 4.68 3.24
N LEU A 80 -4.67 4.56 2.25
CA LEU A 80 -3.77 5.66 1.88
C LEU A 80 -4.56 6.83 1.26
N TRP A 81 -5.53 6.50 0.42
CA TRP A 81 -6.44 7.51 -0.12
C TRP A 81 -7.29 8.14 0.99
N LEU A 82 -7.80 7.35 1.93
CA LEU A 82 -8.57 7.85 3.08
C LEU A 82 -7.75 8.83 3.94
N PHE A 83 -6.51 8.49 4.30
CA PHE A 83 -5.65 9.41 5.06
C PHE A 83 -5.25 10.65 4.27
N SER A 84 -5.11 10.54 2.95
CA SER A 84 -4.93 11.70 2.08
C SER A 84 -6.12 12.67 2.16
N LEU A 85 -7.36 12.15 2.22
CA LEU A 85 -8.57 12.96 2.34
C LEU A 85 -8.76 13.54 3.75
N LEU A 86 -8.46 12.76 4.80
CA LEU A 86 -8.62 13.20 6.20
C LEU A 86 -7.56 14.23 6.64
N ARG A 87 -6.52 14.43 5.85
CA ARG A 87 -5.40 15.32 6.17
C ARG A 87 -5.79 16.79 6.41
N PHE A 88 -6.89 17.29 5.82
CA PHE A 88 -7.36 18.67 6.05
C PHE A 88 -7.95 18.88 7.43
N TRP A 89 -8.20 17.78 8.16
CA TRP A 89 -8.67 17.86 9.52
C TRP A 89 -7.58 18.44 10.42
N LYS A 90 -7.84 19.66 10.85
CA LYS A 90 -6.99 20.41 11.76
C LYS A 90 -7.57 20.32 13.17
N TYR A 91 -6.75 19.89 14.12
CA TYR A 91 -7.09 19.93 15.54
C TYR A 91 -5.99 20.70 16.25
N ASP A 92 -6.37 21.72 17.03
CA ASP A 92 -5.45 22.55 17.81
C ASP A 92 -4.22 23.08 17.04
N GLY A 93 -4.42 23.61 15.82
CA GLY A 93 -3.29 24.15 15.06
C GLY A 93 -2.53 23.11 14.23
N GLU A 94 -2.70 21.82 14.51
CA GLU A 94 -1.92 20.73 13.93
C GLU A 94 -2.75 19.85 12.97
N TYR A 95 -2.07 19.27 11.98
CA TYR A 95 -2.67 18.32 11.03
C TYR A 95 -2.53 16.90 11.59
N VAL A 96 -3.56 16.42 12.28
CA VAL A 96 -3.55 15.17 13.06
C VAL A 96 -3.13 13.97 12.20
N PHE A 97 -3.63 13.89 10.96
CA PHE A 97 -3.41 12.73 10.09
C PHE A 97 -2.19 12.85 9.18
N ALA A 98 -1.41 13.93 9.27
CA ALA A 98 -0.29 14.14 8.35
C ALA A 98 0.85 13.12 8.55
N ASP A 99 1.17 12.79 9.80
CA ASP A 99 2.21 11.80 10.10
C ASP A 99 1.72 10.37 9.83
N SER A 100 0.44 10.08 10.13
CA SER A 100 -0.23 8.82 9.80
C SER A 100 -0.25 8.54 8.30
N TYR A 101 -0.51 9.58 7.49
CA TYR A 101 -0.43 9.49 6.04
C TYR A 101 0.97 9.11 5.58
N ILE A 102 2.02 9.77 6.10
CA ILE A 102 3.41 9.49 5.73
C ILE A 102 3.79 8.04 6.10
N GLY A 103 3.46 7.59 7.31
CA GLY A 103 3.71 6.21 7.74
C GLY A 103 2.98 5.18 6.86
N THR A 104 1.70 5.42 6.58
CA THR A 104 0.89 4.58 5.69
C THR A 104 1.46 4.54 4.28
N ALA A 105 1.91 5.67 3.75
CA ALA A 105 2.50 5.78 2.42
C ALA A 105 3.76 4.92 2.27
N ILE A 106 4.66 4.92 3.27
CA ILE A 106 5.85 4.05 3.28
C ILE A 106 5.42 2.58 3.27
N ALA A 107 4.51 2.20 4.17
CA ALA A 107 4.05 0.83 4.28
C ALA A 107 3.43 0.35 2.95
N GLU A 108 2.66 1.22 2.30
CA GLU A 108 2.06 0.94 1.00
C GLU A 108 3.09 0.80 -0.11
N VAL A 109 4.11 1.67 -0.20
CA VAL A 109 5.21 1.50 -1.15
C VAL A 109 5.89 0.15 -0.98
N VAL A 110 6.19 -0.25 0.27
CA VAL A 110 6.81 -1.55 0.56
C VAL A 110 5.91 -2.71 0.11
N LEU A 111 4.62 -2.66 0.42
CA LEU A 111 3.66 -3.69 0.02
C LEU A 111 3.51 -3.77 -1.49
N HIS A 112 3.54 -2.63 -2.20
CA HIS A 112 3.50 -2.61 -3.66
C HIS A 112 4.78 -3.17 -4.28
N VAL A 113 5.96 -2.91 -3.71
CA VAL A 113 7.22 -3.52 -4.17
C VAL A 113 7.17 -5.05 -4.02
N VAL A 114 6.69 -5.52 -2.87
CA VAL A 114 6.47 -6.96 -2.64
C VAL A 114 5.53 -7.50 -3.71
N MET A 115 4.34 -6.92 -3.86
CA MET A 115 3.39 -7.31 -4.91
C MET A 115 4.03 -7.35 -6.30
N ALA A 116 4.67 -6.27 -6.75
CA ALA A 116 5.22 -6.15 -8.10
C ALA A 116 6.25 -7.23 -8.41
N SER A 117 7.17 -7.48 -7.47
CA SER A 117 8.19 -8.52 -7.62
C SER A 117 7.56 -9.91 -7.73
N PHE A 118 6.56 -10.20 -6.90
CA PHE A 118 5.91 -11.49 -6.88
C PHE A 118 4.95 -11.70 -8.09
N VAL A 119 4.16 -10.70 -8.47
CA VAL A 119 3.27 -10.75 -9.65
C VAL A 119 4.10 -10.94 -10.92
N GLY A 120 5.21 -10.21 -11.07
CA GLY A 120 6.10 -10.35 -12.23
C GLY A 120 6.65 -11.76 -12.38
N ILE A 121 7.20 -12.32 -11.29
CA ILE A 121 7.75 -13.70 -11.30
C ILE A 121 6.65 -14.73 -11.57
N THR A 122 5.47 -14.57 -10.96
CA THR A 122 4.37 -15.52 -11.07
C THR A 122 3.85 -15.60 -12.50
N TRP A 123 3.57 -14.46 -13.12
CA TRP A 123 3.06 -14.41 -14.49
C TRP A 123 4.09 -14.79 -15.54
N GLN A 124 5.38 -14.51 -15.31
CA GLN A 124 6.44 -14.96 -16.20
C GLN A 124 6.51 -16.49 -16.31
N ARG A 125 6.22 -17.20 -15.21
CA ARG A 125 6.24 -18.68 -15.14
C ARG A 125 4.92 -19.34 -15.52
N PHE A 126 3.89 -18.57 -15.83
CA PHE A 126 2.58 -19.12 -16.16
C PHE A 126 2.65 -19.92 -17.47
N PRO A 127 2.26 -21.21 -17.48
CA PRO A 127 2.53 -22.10 -18.61
C PRO A 127 1.58 -21.87 -19.80
N ASN A 128 0.40 -21.31 -19.58
CA ASN A 128 -0.58 -21.07 -20.64
C ASN A 128 -0.32 -19.70 -21.28
N GLU A 129 0.29 -19.71 -22.47
CA GLU A 129 0.71 -18.50 -23.17
C GLU A 129 -0.46 -17.56 -23.53
N PRO A 130 -1.60 -18.04 -24.07
CA PRO A 130 -2.75 -17.17 -24.35
C PRO A 130 -3.24 -16.38 -23.13
N ILE A 131 -3.38 -17.04 -21.98
CA ILE A 131 -3.80 -16.38 -20.73
C ILE A 131 -2.72 -15.41 -20.24
N ARG A 132 -1.45 -15.80 -20.34
CA ARG A 132 -0.32 -14.95 -19.96
C ARG A 132 -0.25 -13.68 -20.81
N GLU A 133 -0.48 -13.79 -22.11
CA GLU A 133 -0.53 -12.64 -23.03
C GLU A 133 -1.71 -11.71 -22.73
N TRP A 134 -2.88 -12.28 -22.42
CA TRP A 134 -4.05 -11.52 -22.02
C TRP A 134 -3.82 -10.70 -20.74
N MET A 135 -3.13 -11.27 -19.74
CA MET A 135 -2.78 -10.56 -18.49
C MET A 135 -1.56 -9.64 -18.61
N LYS A 136 -0.79 -9.71 -19.69
CA LYS A 136 0.50 -9.00 -19.84
C LYS A 136 0.41 -7.48 -19.66
N PRO A 137 -0.59 -6.76 -20.20
CA PRO A 137 -0.68 -5.30 -20.02
C PRO A 137 -0.84 -4.90 -18.56
N LEU A 138 -1.71 -5.61 -17.82
CA LEU A 138 -2.02 -5.33 -16.42
C LEU A 138 -0.89 -5.73 -15.49
N THR A 139 -0.23 -6.86 -15.76
CA THR A 139 0.93 -7.30 -14.98
C THR A 139 2.13 -6.37 -15.19
N THR A 140 2.31 -5.84 -16.40
CA THR A 140 3.29 -4.78 -16.68
C THR A 140 2.94 -3.51 -15.91
N TYR A 141 1.66 -3.10 -15.91
CA TYR A 141 1.24 -1.93 -15.17
C TYR A 141 1.51 -2.08 -13.67
N ILE A 142 1.09 -3.19 -13.06
CA ILE A 142 1.34 -3.52 -11.65
C ILE A 142 2.83 -3.46 -11.28
N GLN A 143 3.72 -3.88 -12.18
CA GLN A 143 5.16 -3.82 -11.91
C GLN A 143 5.70 -2.39 -11.82
N VAL A 144 5.05 -1.43 -12.49
CA VAL A 144 5.44 0.00 -12.49
C VAL A 144 4.75 0.78 -11.37
N VAL A 145 3.60 0.30 -10.86
CA VAL A 145 2.85 0.95 -9.75
C VAL A 145 3.71 1.35 -8.55
N PRO A 146 4.66 0.54 -8.02
CA PRO A 146 5.47 0.96 -6.87
C PRO A 146 6.34 2.17 -7.16
N ALA A 147 6.82 2.31 -8.40
CA ALA A 147 7.61 3.47 -8.82
C ALA A 147 6.73 4.71 -8.96
N ILE A 148 5.51 4.57 -9.51
CA ILE A 148 4.52 5.65 -9.58
C ILE A 148 4.17 6.11 -8.16
N LEU A 149 3.80 5.19 -7.28
CA LEU A 149 3.46 5.48 -5.89
C LEU A 149 4.63 6.12 -5.14
N PHE A 150 5.87 5.66 -5.37
CA PHE A 150 7.04 6.28 -4.77
C PHE A 150 7.24 7.74 -5.25
N LEU A 151 7.12 7.99 -6.56
CA LEU A 151 7.21 9.33 -7.13
C LEU A 151 6.11 10.24 -6.60
N GLU A 152 4.88 9.72 -6.49
CA GLU A 152 3.76 10.42 -5.88
C GLU A 152 4.12 10.84 -4.45
N VAL A 153 4.45 9.90 -3.57
CA VAL A 153 4.81 10.19 -2.18
C VAL A 153 5.99 11.18 -2.12
N ALA A 154 6.99 11.04 -2.99
CA ALA A 154 8.15 11.92 -3.04
C ALA A 154 7.84 13.34 -3.53
N LEU A 155 6.89 13.53 -4.45
CA LEU A 155 6.47 14.84 -4.96
C LEU A 155 5.47 15.53 -4.04
N VAL A 156 4.54 14.72 -3.53
CA VAL A 156 3.38 15.14 -2.78
C VAL A 156 3.80 15.60 -1.38
N VAL A 157 4.59 14.82 -0.66
CA VAL A 157 4.96 15.14 0.73
C VAL A 157 5.76 16.45 0.90
N PRO A 158 6.70 16.84 0.01
CA PRO A 158 7.37 18.15 0.08
C PRO A 158 6.45 19.35 -0.15
N ILE A 159 5.58 19.31 -1.18
CA ILE A 159 4.57 20.35 -1.46
C ILE A 159 3.69 20.52 -0.21
N TRP A 160 3.32 19.40 0.37
CA TRP A 160 2.45 19.29 1.53
C TRP A 160 3.06 19.76 2.85
N ARG A 161 4.38 19.61 3.05
CA ARG A 161 5.07 20.22 4.20
C ARG A 161 5.22 21.74 4.06
N ARG A 162 5.36 22.24 2.84
CA ARG A 162 5.49 23.68 2.56
C ARG A 162 4.17 24.43 2.81
N SER A 163 3.03 23.79 2.59
CA SER A 163 1.69 24.37 2.81
C SER A 163 1.22 24.45 4.27
N ARG A 164 2.12 24.25 5.26
CA ARG A 164 1.81 24.42 6.70
C ARG A 164 1.22 25.79 7.10
N HIS A 165 1.37 26.81 6.25
CA HIS A 165 0.66 28.09 6.37
C HIS A 165 -0.34 28.28 5.22
N PRO A 166 -1.58 27.76 5.34
CA PRO A 166 -2.61 27.97 4.32
C PRO A 166 -3.29 29.31 4.60
N SER A 167 -2.76 30.40 4.06
CA SER A 167 -3.54 31.66 4.07
C SER A 167 -4.66 31.63 3.02
N TRP A 168 -4.69 30.65 2.10
CA TRP A 168 -5.66 30.59 1.01
C TRP A 168 -6.25 29.20 0.80
N PHE A 169 -7.57 29.09 0.93
CA PHE A 169 -8.39 27.88 0.75
C PHE A 169 -8.21 27.22 -0.64
N SER A 170 -7.76 27.99 -1.65
CA SER A 170 -7.59 27.52 -3.02
C SER A 170 -6.47 26.47 -3.18
N THR A 171 -5.33 26.63 -2.49
CA THR A 171 -4.19 25.72 -2.69
C THR A 171 -4.41 24.34 -2.08
N SER A 172 -5.08 24.27 -0.93
CA SER A 172 -5.36 23.01 -0.24
C SER A 172 -6.34 22.12 -1.01
N PHE A 173 -7.34 22.69 -1.69
CA PHE A 173 -8.29 21.94 -2.52
C PHE A 173 -7.62 21.32 -3.76
N TRP A 174 -6.77 22.08 -4.45
CA TRP A 174 -6.03 21.56 -5.60
C TRP A 174 -5.04 20.46 -5.22
N ASP A 175 -4.39 20.58 -4.06
CA ASP A 175 -3.53 19.51 -3.52
C ASP A 175 -4.30 18.19 -3.30
N VAL A 176 -5.57 18.25 -2.87
CA VAL A 176 -6.45 17.05 -2.77
C VAL A 176 -6.71 16.44 -4.11
N ILE A 177 -7.11 17.27 -5.07
CA ILE A 177 -7.50 16.79 -6.40
C ILE A 177 -6.30 16.12 -7.05
N ILE A 178 -5.14 16.78 -7.02
CA ILE A 178 -3.90 16.25 -7.59
C ILE A 178 -3.54 14.94 -6.89
N GLY A 179 -3.48 14.92 -5.55
CA GLY A 179 -3.19 13.70 -4.79
C GLY A 179 -4.19 12.57 -5.07
N SER A 180 -5.49 12.88 -5.16
CA SER A 180 -6.55 11.89 -5.42
C SER A 180 -6.50 11.34 -6.84
N LEU A 181 -6.17 12.16 -7.84
CA LEU A 181 -6.00 11.70 -9.21
C LEU A 181 -4.83 10.72 -9.33
N PHE A 182 -3.71 11.05 -8.68
CA PHE A 182 -2.53 10.18 -8.60
C PHE A 182 -2.87 8.85 -7.91
N PHE A 183 -3.44 8.90 -6.71
CA PHE A 183 -3.89 7.68 -6.02
C PHE A 183 -4.90 6.88 -6.83
N ALA A 184 -5.85 7.53 -7.51
CA ALA A 184 -6.82 6.85 -8.36
C ALA A 184 -6.13 6.03 -9.45
N THR A 185 -4.99 6.47 -10.01
CA THR A 185 -4.24 5.66 -10.98
C THR A 185 -3.62 4.42 -10.35
N VAL A 186 -3.00 4.55 -9.18
CA VAL A 186 -2.43 3.42 -8.42
C VAL A 186 -3.52 2.40 -8.05
N TYR A 187 -4.67 2.87 -7.57
CA TYR A 187 -5.80 2.00 -7.23
C TYR A 187 -6.46 1.36 -8.44
N ALA A 188 -6.63 2.10 -9.53
CA ALA A 188 -7.22 1.59 -10.75
C ALA A 188 -6.41 0.40 -11.29
N ALA A 189 -5.08 0.43 -11.19
CA ALA A 189 -4.23 -0.68 -11.60
C ALA A 189 -4.54 -1.98 -10.84
N LEU A 190 -4.68 -1.89 -9.51
CA LEU A 190 -4.97 -3.06 -8.66
C LEU A 190 -6.36 -3.61 -8.91
N TRP A 191 -7.36 -2.73 -9.01
CA TRP A 191 -8.73 -3.13 -9.31
C TRP A 191 -8.88 -3.73 -10.71
N ALA A 192 -8.24 -3.12 -11.72
CA ALA A 192 -8.26 -3.64 -13.09
C ALA A 192 -7.59 -5.02 -13.18
N TYR A 193 -6.45 -5.21 -12.50
CA TYR A 193 -5.80 -6.51 -12.40
C TYR A 193 -6.70 -7.56 -11.77
N TRP A 194 -7.33 -7.27 -10.64
CA TRP A 194 -8.23 -8.21 -9.97
C TRP A 194 -9.48 -8.51 -10.79
N ALA A 195 -10.07 -7.51 -11.45
CA ALA A 195 -11.22 -7.70 -12.32
C ALA A 195 -10.88 -8.67 -13.47
N HIS A 196 -9.76 -8.43 -14.17
CA HIS A 196 -9.32 -9.33 -15.23
C HIS A 196 -8.94 -10.71 -14.69
N PHE A 197 -8.23 -10.78 -13.55
CA PHE A 197 -7.90 -12.06 -12.94
C PHE A 197 -9.14 -12.94 -12.68
N LEU A 198 -10.26 -12.31 -12.29
CA LEU A 198 -11.53 -13.00 -12.04
C LEU A 198 -12.33 -13.32 -13.32
N GLU A 199 -12.06 -12.63 -14.44
CA GLU A 199 -12.68 -12.89 -15.75
C GLU A 199 -11.99 -14.02 -16.54
N LEU A 200 -10.89 -14.57 -16.03
CA LEU A 200 -10.17 -15.65 -16.70
C LEU A 200 -11.09 -16.86 -16.97
N PRO A 201 -11.08 -17.41 -18.20
CA PRO A 201 -11.98 -18.49 -18.58
C PRO A 201 -11.66 -19.79 -17.85
N GLY A 202 -12.73 -20.46 -17.40
CA GLY A 202 -12.63 -21.63 -16.53
C GLY A 202 -12.53 -21.20 -15.07
N SER A 203 -13.02 -22.04 -14.15
CA SER A 203 -13.00 -21.84 -12.70
C SER A 203 -11.58 -21.83 -12.10
N LEU A 204 -10.59 -21.19 -12.75
CA LEU A 204 -9.19 -21.14 -12.31
C LEU A 204 -9.07 -20.59 -10.89
N TRP A 205 -10.03 -19.76 -10.46
CA TRP A 205 -10.06 -19.22 -9.11
C TRP A 205 -11.48 -18.93 -8.63
N CYS A 206 -12.02 -19.77 -7.74
CA CYS A 206 -13.21 -19.44 -6.96
C CYS A 206 -12.79 -19.27 -5.49
N PRO A 207 -12.63 -18.04 -4.96
CA PRO A 207 -12.11 -17.86 -3.62
C PRO A 207 -12.99 -18.59 -2.59
N PRO A 208 -12.46 -19.62 -1.88
CA PRO A 208 -13.24 -20.36 -0.89
C PRO A 208 -13.51 -19.47 0.32
N GLU A 209 -14.63 -19.61 1.00
CA GLU A 209 -14.89 -18.84 2.23
C GLU A 209 -14.75 -17.31 2.05
N LEU A 210 -15.25 -16.77 0.92
CA LEU A 210 -15.12 -15.35 0.56
C LEU A 210 -15.52 -14.39 1.70
N THR A 211 -16.58 -14.74 2.44
CA THR A 211 -17.04 -13.98 3.61
C THR A 211 -15.96 -13.92 4.69
N VAL A 212 -15.36 -15.06 5.05
CA VAL A 212 -14.32 -15.13 6.08
C VAL A 212 -13.09 -14.34 5.64
N GLN A 213 -12.67 -14.50 4.39
CA GLN A 213 -11.53 -13.76 3.85
C GLN A 213 -11.73 -12.25 3.83
N THR A 214 -12.96 -11.81 3.54
CA THR A 214 -13.36 -10.40 3.55
C THR A 214 -13.36 -9.85 4.97
N VAL A 215 -13.84 -10.62 5.95
CA VAL A 215 -13.80 -10.25 7.36
C VAL A 215 -12.36 -10.06 7.84
N VAL A 216 -11.47 -11.03 7.56
CA VAL A 216 -10.04 -10.91 7.87
C VAL A 216 -9.46 -9.66 7.21
N TRP A 217 -9.77 -9.42 5.94
CA TRP A 217 -9.28 -8.24 5.24
C TRP A 217 -9.69 -6.93 5.93
N VAL A 218 -11.00 -6.76 6.21
CA VAL A 218 -11.51 -5.55 6.86
C VAL A 218 -10.88 -5.36 8.23
N ILE A 219 -10.82 -6.41 9.06
CA ILE A 219 -10.23 -6.33 10.40
C ILE A 219 -8.78 -5.88 10.34
N PHE A 220 -7.96 -6.52 9.50
CA PHE A 220 -6.53 -6.22 9.44
C PHE A 220 -6.26 -4.86 8.80
N SER A 221 -7.04 -4.43 7.81
CA SER A 221 -6.94 -3.07 7.26
C SER A 221 -7.36 -1.99 8.27
N VAL A 222 -8.39 -2.24 9.08
CA VAL A 222 -8.80 -1.34 10.17
C VAL A 222 -7.74 -1.26 11.27
N LEU A 223 -7.21 -2.40 11.71
CA LEU A 223 -6.11 -2.44 12.71
C LEU A 223 -4.85 -1.73 12.19
N SER A 224 -4.51 -1.93 10.93
CA SER A 224 -3.40 -1.22 10.28
C SER A 224 -3.64 0.29 10.22
N ALA A 225 -4.86 0.72 9.90
CA ALA A 225 -5.23 2.13 9.90
C ALA A 225 -5.17 2.74 11.32
N ILE A 226 -5.76 2.09 12.32
CA ILE A 226 -5.76 2.56 13.72
C ILE A 226 -4.34 2.66 14.27
N SER A 227 -3.48 1.69 13.97
CA SER A 227 -2.09 1.72 14.43
C SER A 227 -1.21 2.74 13.71
N SER A 228 -1.71 3.34 12.62
CA SER A 228 -1.05 4.44 11.93
C SER A 228 -1.43 5.80 12.51
N LEU A 229 -2.48 5.89 13.35
CA LEU A 229 -2.90 7.10 14.07
C LEU A 229 -1.95 7.38 15.25
#